data_AF-A0A7C7MJA3-F1
#
_entry.id   AF-A0A7C7MJA3-F1
#
_cell.length_a   1.000
_cell.length_b   1.000
_cell.length_c   1.000
_cell.angle_alpha   90.00
_cell.angle_beta   90.00
_cell.angle_gamma   90.00
#
_symmetry.space_group_name_H-M   'P 1'
#
loop_
_entity.id
_entity.type
_entity.pdbx_description
1 polymer ?
#
loop_
_entity_poly.entity_id
_entity_poly.type
_entity_poly.pdbx_seq_one_letter_code
_entity_poly.pdbx_strand_id
1 'polypeptide(L)'
;MQENIFCKKCGKPGVKTDKFCKFCGEEINSDSINAIPNENSQNLNEDIVPDTEVKSFVDNNTRKYILASRMKRLFARLLDGAFGLISALIPGFLVTYLTNGNFDPGSFLLGGGVGIISFVIYQWYLLSTIGQTIGKKYLKIKIVNRNAEQAGFFVNVVLR
;
A
#
# COMPACT_ATOMS: atom_id res chain seq x y z
N MET A 1 -44.87 7.84 -3.95
CA MET A 1 -44.00 6.70 -3.57
C MET A 1 -42.71 6.86 -4.35
N GLN A 2 -41.57 6.99 -3.68
CA GLN A 2 -40.26 7.15 -4.34
C GLN A 2 -39.72 5.76 -4.65
N GLU A 3 -39.57 5.42 -5.92
CA GLU A 3 -38.94 4.17 -6.34
C GLU A 3 -37.44 4.26 -6.08
N ASN A 4 -36.91 3.32 -5.28
CA ASN A 4 -35.49 3.24 -4.97
C ASN A 4 -34.78 2.48 -6.09
N ILE A 5 -33.78 3.10 -6.72
CA ILE A 5 -32.89 2.45 -7.68
C ILE A 5 -31.58 2.11 -6.97
N PHE A 6 -30.98 0.97 -7.27
CA PHE A 6 -29.66 0.62 -6.73
C PHE A 6 -28.55 1.04 -7.71
N CYS A 7 -27.52 1.70 -7.18
CA CYS A 7 -26.37 2.08 -8.00
C CYS A 7 -25.56 0.83 -8.41
N LYS A 8 -25.30 0.66 -9.72
CA LYS A 8 -24.53 -0.48 -10.28
C LYS A 8 -23.10 -0.59 -9.73
N LYS A 9 -22.51 0.51 -9.27
CA LYS A 9 -21.11 0.56 -8.81
C LYS A 9 -20.96 0.37 -7.31
N CYS A 10 -21.86 0.92 -6.50
CA CYS A 10 -21.74 0.93 -5.03
C CYS A 10 -22.84 0.15 -4.31
N GLY A 11 -23.87 -0.33 -5.01
CA GLY A 11 -24.96 -1.13 -4.47
C GLY A 11 -25.88 -0.39 -3.48
N LYS A 12 -25.69 0.91 -3.27
CA LYS A 12 -26.51 1.72 -2.35
C LYS A 12 -27.79 2.21 -3.04
N PRO A 13 -28.89 2.37 -2.28
CA PRO A 13 -30.13 2.94 -2.81
C PRO A 13 -29.90 4.42 -3.16
N GLY A 14 -30.33 4.79 -4.37
CA GLY A 14 -30.35 6.14 -4.91
C GLY A 14 -31.78 6.54 -5.29
N VAL A 15 -32.00 7.85 -5.35
CA VAL A 15 -33.31 8.44 -5.66
C VAL A 15 -33.36 8.75 -7.17
N LYS A 16 -34.45 8.39 -7.85
CA LYS A 16 -34.65 8.61 -9.30
C LYS A 16 -34.46 10.06 -9.78
N THR A 17 -34.59 11.04 -8.89
CA THR A 17 -34.48 12.47 -9.22
C THR A 17 -33.04 12.97 -9.33
N ASP A 18 -32.08 12.21 -8.81
CA ASP A 18 -30.67 12.62 -8.82
C ASP A 18 -30.01 12.16 -10.12
N LYS A 19 -29.20 13.01 -10.78
CA LYS A 19 -28.40 12.62 -11.96
C LYS A 19 -27.15 11.81 -11.60
N PHE A 20 -26.70 11.93 -10.35
CA PHE A 20 -25.48 11.30 -9.85
C PHE A 20 -25.72 10.64 -8.49
N CYS A 21 -25.05 9.50 -8.25
CA CYS A 21 -25.10 8.83 -6.97
C CYS A 21 -24.35 9.66 -5.89
N LYS A 22 -25.05 10.04 -4.83
CA LYS A 22 -24.50 10.82 -3.69
C LYS A 22 -23.33 10.16 -2.96
N PHE A 23 -23.12 8.85 -3.12
CA PHE A 23 -22.08 8.11 -2.40
C PHE A 23 -20.82 7.86 -3.22
N CYS A 24 -20.97 7.56 -4.52
CA CYS A 24 -19.85 7.18 -5.39
C CYS A 24 -19.60 8.16 -6.55
N GLY A 25 -20.48 9.14 -6.75
CA GLY A 25 -20.37 10.14 -7.81
C GLY A 25 -20.63 9.61 -9.22
N GLU A 26 -21.06 8.35 -9.37
CA GLU A 26 -21.37 7.75 -10.67
C GLU A 26 -22.69 8.30 -11.24
N GLU A 27 -22.74 8.51 -12.54
CA GLU A 27 -23.94 8.99 -13.23
C GLU A 27 -25.02 7.89 -13.24
N ILE A 28 -26.19 8.23 -12.71
CA ILE A 28 -27.36 7.35 -12.71
C ILE A 28 -28.27 7.80 -13.84
N ASN A 29 -27.91 7.39 -15.05
CA ASN A 29 -28.71 7.72 -16.23
C ASN A 29 -30.06 6.98 -16.15
N SER A 30 -31.15 7.74 -16.03
CA SER A 30 -32.53 7.25 -15.95
C SER A 30 -33.00 6.53 -17.21
N ASP A 31 -32.25 6.63 -18.31
CA ASP A 31 -32.72 6.26 -19.64
C ASP A 31 -32.14 4.94 -20.16
N SER A 32 -31.34 4.22 -19.35
CA SER A 32 -30.67 2.99 -19.81
C SER A 32 -30.92 1.77 -18.91
N ILE A 33 -32.17 1.50 -18.56
CA ILE A 33 -32.60 0.16 -18.11
C ILE A 33 -33.98 -0.14 -18.71
N ASN A 34 -33.99 -0.44 -20.01
CA ASN A 34 -34.99 -1.28 -20.66
C ASN A 34 -34.30 -2.01 -21.83
N ALA A 35 -33.38 -2.91 -21.49
CA ALA A 35 -32.95 -3.99 -22.37
C ALA A 35 -32.20 -4.98 -21.49
N ILE A 36 -32.90 -6.03 -21.10
CA ILE A 36 -32.29 -7.33 -20.88
C ILE A 36 -32.13 -7.92 -22.29
N PRO A 37 -30.92 -8.21 -22.77
CA PRO A 37 -30.74 -9.27 -23.74
C PRO A 37 -30.33 -10.52 -22.96
N ASN A 38 -31.28 -11.45 -22.88
CA ASN A 38 -30.96 -12.88 -22.82
C ASN A 38 -30.27 -13.26 -24.14
N GLU A 39 -29.61 -14.42 -24.13
CA GLU A 39 -28.82 -15.07 -25.20
C GLU A 39 -27.31 -14.75 -25.12
N ASN A 40 -26.38 -15.71 -25.04
CA ASN A 40 -26.43 -17.11 -25.46
C ASN A 40 -25.47 -17.97 -24.64
N SER A 41 -26.01 -19.05 -24.09
CA SER A 41 -25.31 -20.27 -23.75
C SER A 41 -25.01 -21.03 -25.04
N GLN A 42 -23.74 -21.15 -25.44
CA GLN A 42 -23.28 -22.25 -26.27
C GLN A 42 -21.91 -22.75 -25.81
N ASN A 43 -21.98 -23.88 -25.09
CA ASN A 43 -21.08 -25.02 -25.15
C ASN A 43 -19.57 -24.77 -25.15
N LEU A 44 -18.92 -25.09 -24.04
CA LEU A 44 -17.68 -25.86 -24.02
C LEU A 44 -17.63 -26.66 -22.72
N ASN A 45 -17.99 -27.93 -22.86
CA ASN A 45 -17.65 -29.12 -22.08
C ASN A 45 -17.08 -28.93 -20.68
N GLU A 46 -17.75 -29.58 -19.72
CA GLU A 46 -17.16 -30.03 -18.46
C GLU A 46 -15.91 -30.88 -18.74
N ASP A 47 -14.75 -30.24 -18.74
CA ASP A 47 -13.52 -30.89 -18.31
C ASP A 47 -13.11 -30.25 -17.00
N ILE A 48 -13.01 -31.08 -15.97
CA ILE A 48 -12.65 -30.75 -14.60
C ILE A 48 -11.21 -30.22 -14.61
N VAL A 49 -11.05 -28.92 -14.87
CA VAL A 49 -9.80 -28.20 -14.63
C VAL A 49 -9.80 -27.82 -13.15
N PRO A 50 -8.81 -28.24 -12.35
CA PRO A 50 -8.83 -28.00 -10.92
C PRO A 50 -8.84 -26.49 -10.62
N ASP A 51 -9.82 -26.06 -9.83
CA ASP A 51 -10.11 -24.69 -9.37
C ASP A 51 -8.89 -23.93 -8.79
N THR A 52 -7.81 -24.66 -8.51
CA THR A 52 -6.53 -24.16 -8.00
C THR A 52 -5.78 -23.29 -9.02
N GLU A 53 -5.85 -23.58 -10.32
CA GLU A 53 -5.05 -22.84 -11.31
C GLU A 53 -5.73 -21.52 -11.74
N VAL A 54 -7.05 -21.50 -11.91
CA VAL A 54 -7.82 -20.31 -12.33
C VAL A 54 -7.85 -19.24 -11.22
N LYS A 55 -7.89 -19.64 -9.94
CA LYS A 55 -7.77 -18.70 -8.82
C LYS A 55 -6.45 -17.94 -8.82
N SER A 56 -5.36 -18.58 -9.25
CA SER A 56 -4.05 -17.95 -9.26
C SER A 56 -3.92 -16.86 -10.33
N PHE A 57 -4.55 -17.03 -11.50
CA PHE A 57 -4.52 -16.04 -12.58
C PHE A 57 -5.45 -14.85 -12.34
N VAL A 58 -6.59 -15.07 -11.65
CA VAL A 58 -7.56 -14.02 -11.33
C VAL A 58 -7.16 -13.20 -10.09
N ASP A 59 -6.45 -13.79 -9.11
CA ASP A 59 -5.95 -13.07 -7.92
C ASP A 59 -4.79 -12.10 -8.25
N ASN A 60 -4.05 -12.36 -9.34
CA ASN A 60 -2.89 -11.55 -9.70
C ASN A 60 -3.24 -10.18 -10.32
N ASN A 61 -4.40 -10.03 -10.97
CA ASN A 61 -4.70 -8.81 -11.76
C ASN A 61 -5.68 -7.82 -11.13
N THR A 62 -6.28 -8.12 -9.97
CA THR A 62 -7.15 -7.17 -9.27
C THR A 62 -6.95 -7.19 -7.76
N ARG A 63 -5.69 -7.02 -7.33
CA ARG A 63 -5.40 -6.65 -5.94
C ARG A 63 -6.02 -5.28 -5.68
N LYS A 64 -7.27 -5.25 -5.20
CA LYS A 64 -7.92 -4.01 -4.72
C LYS A 64 -7.14 -3.51 -3.52
N TYR A 65 -6.23 -2.56 -3.73
CA TYR A 65 -5.51 -1.90 -2.66
C TYR A 65 -6.47 -1.01 -1.88
N ILE A 66 -6.77 -1.39 -0.64
CA ILE A 66 -7.50 -0.53 0.29
C ILE A 66 -6.53 0.52 0.82
N LEU A 67 -6.90 1.80 0.72
CA LEU A 67 -6.07 2.89 1.19
C LEU A 67 -5.82 2.74 2.70
N ALA A 68 -4.55 2.69 3.10
CA ALA A 68 -4.19 2.57 4.51
C ALA A 68 -4.68 3.80 5.29
N SER A 69 -5.25 3.58 6.47
CA SER A 69 -5.74 4.63 7.36
C SER A 69 -4.62 5.58 7.79
N ARG A 70 -4.98 6.82 8.16
CA ARG A 70 -4.01 7.86 8.56
C ARG A 70 -3.13 7.41 9.74
N MET A 71 -3.70 6.69 10.70
CA MET A 71 -2.96 6.15 11.86
C MET A 71 -1.92 5.11 11.46
N LYS A 72 -2.22 4.24 10.49
CA LYS A 72 -1.25 3.27 9.97
C LYS A 72 -0.03 3.96 9.35
N ARG A 73 -0.22 5.12 8.71
CA ARG A 73 0.89 5.92 8.18
C ARG A 73 1.72 6.58 9.29
N LEU A 74 1.08 7.02 10.37
CA LEU A 74 1.77 7.59 11.53
C LEU A 74 2.62 6.53 12.24
N PHE A 75 2.04 5.37 12.54
CA PHE A 75 2.77 4.26 13.15
C PHE A 75 3.94 3.77 12.28
N ALA A 76 3.77 3.75 10.96
CA ALA A 76 4.87 3.41 10.06
C ALA A 76 6.07 4.36 10.23
N ARG A 77 5.80 5.67 10.29
CA ARG A 77 6.85 6.69 10.51
C ARG A 77 7.45 6.62 11.90
N LEU A 78 6.65 6.32 12.92
CA LEU A 78 7.13 6.15 14.29
C LEU A 78 8.07 4.95 14.41
N LEU A 79 7.70 3.82 13.80
CA LEU A 79 8.55 2.62 13.75
C LEU A 79 9.84 2.87 12.98
N ASP A 80 9.75 3.50 11.81
CA ASP A 80 10.94 3.87 11.03
C ASP A 80 11.89 4.77 11.83
N GLY A 81 11.35 5.71 12.60
CA GLY A 81 12.11 6.57 13.51
C GLY A 81 12.76 5.80 14.66
N ALA A 82 12.02 4.90 15.31
CA ALA A 82 12.54 4.05 16.38
C ALA A 82 13.70 3.15 15.88
N PHE A 83 13.56 2.52 14.71
CA PHE A 83 14.64 1.74 14.11
C PHE A 83 15.85 2.61 13.73
N GLY A 84 15.61 3.84 13.26
CA GLY A 84 16.68 4.80 12.99
C GLY A 84 17.45 5.19 14.26
N LEU A 85 16.75 5.42 15.37
CA LEU A 85 17.37 5.69 16.67
C LEU A 85 18.19 4.49 17.15
N ILE A 86 17.63 3.29 17.11
CA ILE A 86 18.34 2.06 17.51
C ILE A 86 19.60 1.87 16.66
N SER A 87 19.50 2.10 15.35
CA SER A 87 20.63 2.01 14.43
C SER A 87 21.73 3.04 14.71
N ALA A 88 21.40 4.18 15.32
CA ALA A 88 22.39 5.16 15.76
C ALA A 88 23.03 4.75 17.10
N LEU A 89 22.22 4.28 18.05
CA LEU A 89 22.68 3.95 19.39
C LEU A 89 23.61 2.74 19.40
N ILE A 90 23.29 1.65 18.68
CA ILE A 90 24.08 0.41 18.73
C ILE A 90 25.54 0.65 18.32
N PRO A 91 25.86 1.24 17.15
CA PRO A 91 27.23 1.46 16.75
C PRO A 91 27.90 2.58 17.57
N GLY A 92 27.14 3.58 18.02
CA GLY A 92 27.65 4.62 18.93
C GLY A 92 28.17 4.05 20.25
N PHE A 93 27.37 3.18 20.89
CA PHE A 93 27.80 2.47 22.10
C PHE A 93 28.92 1.46 21.82
N LEU A 94 28.86 0.73 20.70
CA LEU A 94 29.89 -0.24 20.34
C LEU A 94 31.27 0.41 20.16
N VAL A 95 31.36 1.49 19.39
CA VAL A 95 32.63 2.20 19.17
C VAL A 95 33.16 2.79 20.47
N THR A 96 32.28 3.39 21.28
CA THR A 96 32.65 3.94 22.59
C THR A 96 33.22 2.87 23.54
N TYR A 97 32.57 1.69 23.58
CA TYR A 97 33.05 0.56 24.37
C TYR A 97 34.42 0.06 23.90
N LEU A 98 34.64 -0.03 22.59
CA LEU A 98 35.90 -0.52 22.00
C LEU A 98 37.08 0.44 22.19
N THR A 99 36.83 1.75 22.34
CA THR A 99 37.91 2.75 22.35
C THR A 99 38.56 2.87 23.72
N ASN A 100 37.78 3.01 24.80
CA ASN A 100 38.31 3.23 26.16
C ASN A 100 37.40 2.72 27.29
N GLY A 101 36.27 2.08 27.00
CA GLY A 101 35.26 1.65 27.99
C GLY A 101 34.52 2.80 28.71
N ASN A 102 35.04 4.02 28.67
CA ASN A 102 34.40 5.24 29.18
C ASN A 102 33.53 5.90 28.11
N PHE A 103 32.49 6.61 28.54
CA PHE A 103 31.62 7.38 27.65
C PHE A 103 32.37 8.62 27.11
N ASP A 104 33.04 8.46 25.97
CA ASP A 104 33.58 9.56 25.19
C ASP A 104 32.52 10.04 24.17
N PRO A 105 32.07 11.30 24.25
CA PRO A 105 31.13 11.86 23.28
C PRO A 105 31.64 11.82 21.84
N GLY A 106 32.95 11.92 21.61
CA GLY A 106 33.55 11.88 20.28
C GLY A 106 33.34 10.54 19.57
N SER A 107 33.75 9.44 20.22
CA SER A 107 33.54 8.09 19.71
C SER A 107 32.07 7.73 19.53
N PHE A 108 31.19 8.21 20.43
CA PHE A 108 29.76 7.97 20.35
C PHE A 108 29.13 8.64 19.12
N LEU A 109 29.49 9.90 18.85
CA LEU A 109 29.00 10.62 17.68
C LEU A 109 29.53 10.02 16.38
N LEU A 110 30.78 9.57 16.36
CA LEU A 110 31.36 8.89 15.20
C LEU A 110 30.60 7.58 14.89
N GLY A 111 30.46 6.70 15.89
CA GLY A 111 29.73 5.45 15.74
C GLY A 111 28.27 5.68 15.39
N GLY A 112 27.61 6.62 16.07
CA GLY A 112 26.21 6.97 15.80
C GLY A 112 26.01 7.57 14.41
N GLY A 113 26.92 8.41 13.95
CA GLY A 113 26.91 8.97 12.60
C GLY A 113 27.00 7.89 11.53
N VAL A 114 27.94 6.95 11.68
CA VAL A 114 28.05 5.78 10.78
C VAL A 114 26.76 4.95 10.81
N GLY A 115 26.20 4.72 11.99
CA GLY A 115 24.94 3.99 12.16
C GLY A 115 23.74 4.64 11.45
N ILE A 116 23.61 5.97 11.56
CA ILE A 116 22.56 6.74 10.88
C ILE A 116 22.74 6.67 9.36
N ILE A 117 23.95 6.92 8.86
CA ILE A 117 24.24 6.91 7.42
C ILE A 117 23.91 5.53 6.82
N SER A 118 24.37 4.45 7.47
CA SER A 118 24.08 3.09 7.05
C SER A 118 22.58 2.80 7.02
N PHE A 119 21.83 3.25 8.03
CA PHE A 119 20.38 3.08 8.08
C PHE A 119 19.65 3.83 6.97
N VAL A 120 20.04 5.08 6.71
CA VAL A 120 19.43 5.91 5.66
C VAL A 120 19.65 5.27 4.29
N ILE A 121 20.86 4.81 4.00
CA ILE A 121 21.17 4.11 2.75
C ILE A 121 20.32 2.84 2.62
N TYR A 122 20.21 2.05 3.69
CA TYR A 122 19.38 0.83 3.69
C TYR A 122 17.89 1.13 3.46
N GLN A 123 17.36 2.17 4.11
CA GLN A 123 15.98 2.61 3.92
C GLN A 123 15.73 3.12 2.49
N TRP A 124 16.69 3.82 1.88
CA TRP A 124 16.60 4.21 0.48
C TRP A 124 16.61 3.01 -0.47
N TYR A 125 17.46 2.03 -0.21
CA TYR A 125 17.51 0.79 -1.00
C TYR A 125 16.18 0.03 -0.94
N LEU A 126 15.62 -0.20 0.26
CA LEU A 126 14.31 -0.86 0.43
C LEU A 126 13.18 -0.09 -0.26
N LEU A 127 13.23 1.24 -0.19
CA LEU A 127 12.21 2.10 -0.76
C LEU A 127 12.28 2.15 -2.29
N SER A 128 13.48 1.98 -2.88
CA SER A 128 13.68 1.91 -4.32
C SER A 128 13.26 0.57 -4.90
N THR A 129 13.61 -0.52 -4.21
CA THR A 129 13.46 -1.90 -4.70
C THR A 129 12.13 -2.54 -4.35
N ILE A 130 11.48 -2.13 -3.26
CA ILE A 130 10.21 -2.73 -2.81
C ILE A 130 9.11 -1.67 -2.58
N GLY A 131 9.43 -0.37 -2.56
CA GLY A 131 8.45 0.68 -2.23
C GLY A 131 7.96 0.59 -0.76
N GLN A 132 8.76 -0.05 0.10
CA GLN A 132 8.46 -0.28 1.50
C GLN A 132 9.65 0.17 2.36
N THR A 133 9.35 0.61 3.58
CA THR A 133 10.33 0.81 4.65
C THR A 133 10.14 -0.28 5.70
N ILE A 134 11.08 -0.45 6.62
CA ILE A 134 10.98 -1.46 7.69
C ILE A 134 9.65 -1.30 8.45
N GLY A 135 9.30 -0.08 8.89
CA GLY A 135 8.06 0.20 9.61
C GLY A 135 6.80 -0.09 8.78
N LYS A 136 6.83 0.19 7.48
CA LYS A 136 5.70 -0.13 6.58
C LYS A 136 5.55 -1.63 6.34
N LYS A 137 6.66 -2.37 6.32
CA LYS A 137 6.67 -3.84 6.20
C LYS A 137 5.95 -4.48 7.39
N TYR A 138 6.22 -4.02 8.61
CA TYR A 138 5.51 -4.49 9.81
C TYR A 138 3.99 -4.23 9.75
N LEU A 139 3.58 -3.10 9.17
CA LEU A 139 2.17 -2.74 9.06
C LEU A 139 1.49 -3.29 7.79
N LYS A 140 2.21 -4.10 6.99
CA LYS A 140 1.76 -4.68 5.72
C LYS A 140 1.23 -3.64 4.73
N ILE A 141 1.88 -2.47 4.66
CA ILE A 141 1.52 -1.37 3.75
C ILE A 141 2.57 -1.29 2.64
N LYS A 142 2.13 -1.14 1.39
CA LYS A 142 3.00 -0.92 0.22
C LYS A 142 2.63 0.40 -0.47
N ILE A 143 3.63 1.15 -0.95
CA ILE A 143 3.39 2.25 -1.88
C ILE A 143 3.30 1.65 -3.29
N VAL A 144 2.16 1.87 -3.95
CA VAL A 144 1.91 1.50 -5.33
C VAL A 144 1.42 2.72 -6.09
N ASN A 145 1.73 2.79 -7.38
CA ASN A 145 1.22 3.82 -8.26
C ASN A 145 -0.26 3.53 -8.62
N ARG A 146 -0.93 4.46 -9.32
CA ARG A 146 -2.32 4.28 -9.78
C ARG A 146 -2.52 3.03 -10.65
N ASN A 147 -1.46 2.59 -11.31
CA ASN A 147 -1.43 1.40 -12.16
C ASN A 147 -1.09 0.12 -11.38
N ALA A 148 -1.14 0.14 -10.04
CA ALA A 148 -0.72 -0.95 -9.14
C ALA A 148 0.77 -1.36 -9.23
N GLU A 149 1.53 -0.79 -10.16
CA GLU A 149 2.96 -0.97 -10.24
C GLU A 149 3.72 -0.28 -9.11
N GLN A 150 4.90 -0.81 -8.84
CA GLN A 150 5.81 -0.22 -7.88
C GLN A 150 6.43 1.06 -8.46
N ALA A 151 6.29 2.17 -7.74
CA ALA A 151 6.96 3.41 -8.12
C ALA A 151 8.49 3.25 -8.01
N GLY A 152 9.23 3.77 -8.98
CA GLY A 152 10.69 3.68 -9.03
C GLY A 152 11.40 4.57 -7.98
N PHE A 153 12.74 4.46 -7.93
CA PHE A 153 13.59 5.20 -7.00
C PHE A 153 13.27 6.70 -6.95
N PHE A 154 13.22 7.36 -8.10
CA PHE A 154 13.04 8.82 -8.16
C PHE A 154 11.73 9.29 -7.50
N VAL A 155 10.63 8.60 -7.76
CA VAL A 155 9.31 8.95 -7.20
C VAL A 155 9.25 8.69 -5.70
N ASN A 156 9.81 7.58 -5.23
CA ASN A 156 9.73 7.25 -3.81
C ASN A 156 10.77 7.97 -2.94
N VAL A 157 11.91 8.35 -3.52
CA VAL A 157 13.06 8.91 -2.79
C VAL A 157 13.20 10.41 -2.98
N VAL A 158 13.15 10.89 -4.22
CA VAL A 158 13.44 12.30 -4.55
C VAL A 158 12.19 13.16 -4.41
N LEU A 159 11.03 12.66 -4.84
CA LEU A 159 9.73 13.37 -4.81
C LEU A 159 8.95 13.15 -3.50
N ARG A 160 9.63 12.77 -2.42
CA ARG A 160 9.01 12.31 -1.18
C ARG A 160 8.19 13.38 -0.45
#